data_AF-A0AAV0JHN4-F1
#
_entry.id   AF-A0AAV0JHN4-F1
#
_cell.length_a   1.000
_cell.length_b   1.000
_cell.length_c   1.000
_cell.angle_alpha   90.00
_cell.angle_beta   90.00
_cell.angle_gamma   90.00
#
_symmetry.space_group_name_H-M   'P 1'
#
loop_
_entity.id
_entity.type
_entity.pdbx_description
1 polymer ?
#
loop_
_entity_poly.entity_id
_entity_poly.type
_entity_poly.pdbx_seq_one_letter_code
_entity_poly.pdbx_strand_id
1 'polypeptide(L)' 'MFLSKGPLPLAPLWERFFSGHQGLYSIYLHSLPSFEAKFPPSSVFYRRQVPSKVCV' A
#
# COMPACT_ATOMS: atom_id res chain seq x y z
N MET A 1 -1.13 -8.53 1.97
CA MET A 1 -0.05 -7.83 2.69
C MET A 1 1.07 -7.56 1.71
N PHE A 2 1.58 -6.33 1.68
CA PHE A 2 2.70 -5.90 0.83
C PHE A 2 3.81 -5.34 1.72
N LEU A 3 5.04 -5.77 1.46
CA LEU A 3 6.24 -5.28 2.13
C LEU A 3 7.11 -4.57 1.09
N SER A 4 7.43 -3.30 1.32
CA SER A 4 8.31 -2.53 0.44
C SER A 4 9.31 -1.71 1.25
N LYS A 5 10.50 -1.48 0.70
CA LYS A 5 11.45 -0.52 1.32
C LYS A 5 11.13 0.93 0.96
N GLY A 6 10.37 1.14 -0.12
CA GLY A 6 10.01 2.44 -0.67
C GLY A 6 8.72 2.31 -1.49
N PRO A 7 8.66 2.88 -2.72
CA PRO A 7 7.50 2.71 -3.60
C PRO A 7 7.13 1.25 -3.79
N LEU A 8 5.82 0.95 -3.79
CA LEU A 8 5.31 -0.40 -3.96
C LEU A 8 5.64 -0.92 -5.38
N PRO A 9 6.45 -1.98 -5.52
CA PRO A 9 6.72 -2.56 -6.82
C PRO A 9 5.43 -3.03 -7.49
N LEU A 10 5.33 -2.80 -8.80
CA LEU A 10 4.16 -3.17 -9.61
C LEU A 10 2.84 -2.53 -9.14
N ALA A 11 2.88 -1.40 -8.42
CA ALA A 11 1.67 -0.70 -7.98
C ALA A 11 0.61 -0.53 -9.09
N PRO A 12 0.95 -0.14 -10.34
CA PRO A 12 -0.07 -0.03 -11.40
C PRO A 12 -0.73 -1.36 -11.78
N LEU A 13 -0.01 -2.49 -11.68
CA LEU A 13 -0.57 -3.82 -11.94
C LEU A 13 -1.56 -4.20 -10.84
N TRP A 14 -1.15 -4.02 -9.59
CA TRP A 14 -2.00 -4.32 -8.44
C TRP A 14 -3.24 -3.42 -8.39
N GLU A 15 -3.09 -2.14 -8.76
CA GLU A 15 -4.22 -1.22 -8.91
C GLU A 15 -5.28 -1.81 -9.86
N ARG A 16 -4.86 -2.30 -11.03
CA ARG A 16 -5.77 -2.94 -12.00
C ARG A 16 -6.36 -4.24 -11.47
N PHE A 17 -5.56 -5.05 -10.79
CA PHE A 17 -6.00 -6.33 -10.24
C PHE A 17 -7.11 -6.16 -9.19
N PHE A 18 -6.96 -5.20 -8.27
CA PHE A 18 -7.91 -4.96 -7.18
C PHE A 18 -9.06 -4.02 -7.55
N SER A 19 -8.94 -3.28 -8.64
CA SER A 19 -10.02 -2.42 -9.14
C SER A 19 -11.27 -3.24 -9.42
N GLY A 20 -12.43 -2.74 -8.96
CA GLY A 20 -13.73 -3.41 -9.14
C GLY A 20 -14.02 -4.57 -8.19
N HIS A 21 -13.07 -4.97 -7.33
CA HIS A 21 -13.22 -6.10 -6.42
C HIS A 21 -13.34 -5.67 -4.94
N GLN A 22 -13.84 -4.46 -4.69
CA GLN A 22 -13.95 -3.88 -3.34
C GLN A 22 -14.76 -4.81 -2.42
N GLY A 23 -14.25 -5.02 -1.20
CA GLY A 23 -14.88 -5.89 -0.20
C GLY A 23 -14.41 -7.36 -0.23
N LEU A 24 -13.74 -7.80 -1.29
CA LEU A 24 -13.19 -9.16 -1.41
C LEU A 24 -11.74 -9.29 -0.91
N TYR A 25 -11.13 -8.18 -0.48
CA TYR A 25 -9.73 -8.14 -0.06
C TYR A 25 -9.48 -7.15 1.07
N SER A 26 -8.35 -7.35 1.75
CA SER A 26 -7.75 -6.39 2.66
C SER A 26 -6.31 -6.11 2.24
N ILE A 27 -6.01 -4.84 1.93
CA ILE A 27 -4.67 -4.39 1.58
C ILE A 27 -4.02 -3.78 2.83
N TYR A 28 -2.85 -4.31 3.17
CA TYR A 28 -1.95 -3.79 4.20
C TYR A 28 -0.60 -3.53 3.53
N LEU A 29 -0.15 -2.28 3.54
CA LEU A 29 1.13 -1.86 2.98
C LEU A 29 2.09 -1.48 4.11
N HIS A 30 3.15 -2.25 4.29
CA HIS A 30 4.21 -1.92 5.23
C HIS A 30 5.44 -1.42 4.46
N SER A 31 5.83 -0.19 4.77
CA SER A 31 7.03 0.45 4.25
C SER A 31 8.00 0.85 5.37
N LEU A 32 9.22 1.24 5.00
CA LEU A 32 10.15 1.85 5.95
C LEU A 32 9.51 3.09 6.61
N PRO A 33 9.81 3.38 7.89
CA PRO A 33 9.25 4.54 8.59
C PRO A 33 9.54 5.88 7.90
N SER A 34 10.68 5.97 7.19
CA SER A 34 11.08 7.15 6.42
C SER A 34 10.37 7.30 5.08
N PHE A 35 9.55 6.32 4.67
CA PHE A 35 8.83 6.34 3.40
C PHE A 35 7.33 6.47 3.61
N GLU A 36 6.79 7.60 3.16
CA GLU A 36 5.35 7.88 3.13
C GLU A 36 4.83 7.73 1.70
N ALA A 37 3.92 6.77 1.50
CA ALA A 37 3.33 6.52 0.19
C ALA A 37 2.13 7.46 -0.02
N LYS A 38 2.23 8.33 -1.04
CA LYS A 38 1.16 9.26 -1.42
C LYS A 38 0.29 8.65 -2.50
N PHE A 39 -0.86 8.11 -2.10
CA PHE A 39 -1.88 7.62 -3.02
C PHE A 39 -3.06 8.61 -3.08
N PRO A 40 -3.65 8.85 -4.26
CA PRO A 40 -4.87 9.64 -4.36
C PRO A 40 -6.05 8.91 -3.67
N PRO A 41 -7.10 9.62 -3.23
CA PRO A 41 -8.28 9.01 -2.62
C PRO A 41 -8.98 7.94 -3.47
N SER A 42 -8.78 7.97 -4.80
CA SER A 42 -9.32 6.99 -5.75
C SER A 42 -8.55 5.69 -5.83
N SER A 43 -7.33 5.61 -5.29
CA SER A 43 -6.48 4.40 -5.37
C SER A 43 -6.89 3.34 -4.34
N VAL A 44 -6.77 2.07 -4.71
CA VAL A 44 -6.96 0.91 -3.82
C VAL A 44 -5.99 0.92 -2.63
N PHE A 45 -4.88 1.65 -2.73
CA PHE A 45 -3.86 1.80 -1.68
C PHE A 45 -4.12 2.99 -0.75
N TYR A 46 -5.16 3.79 -0.99
CA TYR A 46 -5.45 4.96 -0.17
C TYR A 46 -5.66 4.58 1.30
N ARG A 47 -4.87 5.21 2.19
CA ARG A 47 -4.88 4.97 3.65
C ARG A 47 -4.68 3.51 4.05
N ARG A 48 -3.96 2.73 3.24
CA ARG A 48 -3.61 1.32 3.54
C ARG A 48 -2.20 1.13 4.09
N GLN A 49 -1.45 2.21 4.26
CA GLN A 49 -0.11 2.16 4.84
C GLN A 49 -0.18 1.91 6.34
N VAL A 50 0.55 0.90 6.80
CA VAL A 50 0.77 0.59 8.21
C VAL A 50 2.24 0.91 8.51
N PRO A 51 2.54 1.94 9.32
CA PRO A 51 3.91 2.34 9.59
C PRO A 51 4.67 1.23 10.32
N SER A 52 5.93 1.01 9.92
CA SER A 52 6.83 0.13 10.65
C SER A 52 7.21 0.77 11.99
N LYS A 53 7.37 -0.05 13.04
CA LYS A 53 7.97 0.41 14.29
C LYS A 53 9.46 0.62 14.06
N VAL A 54 9.99 1.75 14.51
CA VAL A 54 11.44 1.94 14.62
C VAL A 54 11.89 1.01 15.75
N CYS A 55 12.79 0.07 15.46
CA CYS A 55 13.58 -0.55 16.53
C CYS A 55 14.61 0.50 16.94
N VAL A 56 14.41 1.08 18.12
CA VAL A 56 15.32 2.05 18.75
C VAL A 56 16.20 1.34 19.76
#